data_AF-A0A919M139-F1
#
_entry.id   AF-A0A919M139-F1
#
_cell.length_a   1.000
_cell.length_b   1.000
_cell.length_c   1.000
_cell.angle_alpha   90.00
_cell.angle_beta   90.00
_cell.angle_gamma   90.00
#
_symmetry.space_group_name_H-M   'P 1'
#
loop_
_entity.id
_entity.type
_entity.pdbx_description
1 polymer ?
#
loop_
_entity_poly.entity_id
_entity_poly.type
_entity_poly.pdbx_seq_one_letter_code
_entity_poly.pdbx_strand_id
1 'polypeptide(L)'
;MQNTTKTWVIIISSAVLLILLGIRGIYLRVHRVEDEKDWYVKELNIRATVQIDTLEMISKNVGFIVCHAINGKIDKGKELSLNKKLKYYKRIQFLRYRPGGQVDIFSRRIDQYQVGDSIQINSAKDEILFFRKGDSLWQAKVSNSLRERVF
;
A
#
# COMPACT_ATOMS: atom_id res chain seq x y z
N MET A 1 49.37 -33.25 5.10
CA MET A 1 48.05 -32.92 4.52
C MET A 1 47.00 -32.49 5.56
N GLN A 2 47.38 -32.00 6.76
CA GLN A 2 46.42 -31.63 7.82
C GLN A 2 46.04 -30.14 7.85
N ASN A 3 46.82 -29.27 7.17
CA ASN A 3 46.57 -27.82 7.19
C ASN A 3 45.50 -27.38 6.19
N THR A 4 45.35 -28.07 5.06
CA THR A 4 44.37 -27.72 4.02
C THR A 4 42.93 -27.85 4.51
N THR A 5 42.58 -28.92 5.22
CA THR A 5 41.23 -29.13 5.77
C THR A 5 40.83 -28.07 6.80
N LYS A 6 41.77 -27.60 7.64
CA LYS A 6 41.51 -26.53 8.60
C LYS A 6 41.26 -25.18 7.90
N THR A 7 42.02 -24.87 6.85
CA THR A 7 41.82 -23.65 6.06
C THR A 7 40.46 -23.64 5.35
N TRP A 8 40.04 -24.76 4.78
CA TRP A 8 38.72 -24.87 4.12
C TRP A 8 37.56 -24.69 5.11
N VAL A 9 37.66 -25.22 6.33
CA VAL A 9 36.63 -25.04 7.36
C VAL A 9 36.47 -23.56 7.73
N ILE A 10 37.58 -22.82 7.88
CA ILE A 10 37.55 -21.39 8.21
C ILE A 10 36.94 -20.56 7.07
N ILE A 11 37.26 -20.91 5.81
CA ILE A 11 36.71 -20.23 4.64
C ILE A 11 35.20 -20.46 4.54
N ILE A 12 34.75 -21.71 4.71
CA ILE A 12 33.32 -22.06 4.67
C ILE A 12 32.57 -21.41 5.82
N SER A 13 33.10 -21.45 7.06
CA SER A 13 32.45 -20.82 8.20
C SER A 13 32.32 -19.31 8.03
N SER A 14 33.35 -18.65 7.47
CA SER A 14 33.33 -17.22 7.19
C SER A 14 32.33 -16.87 6.08
N ALA A 15 32.26 -17.68 5.02
CA ALA A 15 31.31 -17.50 3.93
C ALA A 15 29.85 -17.65 4.41
N VAL A 16 29.57 -18.68 5.22
CA VAL A 16 28.24 -18.88 5.82
C VAL A 16 27.85 -17.70 6.71
N LEU A 17 28.79 -17.18 7.50
CA LEU A 17 28.54 -16.05 8.39
C LEU A 17 28.24 -14.75 7.61
N LEU A 18 28.94 -14.50 6.50
CA LEU A 18 28.65 -13.39 5.60
C LEU A 18 27.27 -13.50 4.94
N ILE A 19 26.88 -14.70 4.50
CA ILE A 19 25.56 -14.94 3.92
C ILE A 19 24.45 -14.68 4.95
N LEU A 20 24.61 -15.17 6.19
CA LEU A 20 23.64 -14.94 7.26
C LEU A 20 23.49 -13.45 7.60
N LEU A 21 24.59 -12.70 7.62
CA LEU A 21 24.56 -11.24 7.81
C LEU A 21 23.85 -10.54 6.65
N GLY A 22 24.11 -10.96 5.41
CA GLY A 22 23.43 -10.45 4.22
C GLY A 22 21.92 -10.66 4.28
N ILE A 23 21.48 -11.89 4.57
CA ILE A 23 20.06 -12.24 4.73
C ILE A 23 19.43 -11.40 5.84
N ARG A 24 20.09 -11.28 7.00
CA ARG A 24 19.60 -10.46 8.12
C ARG A 24 19.46 -9.00 7.73
N GLY A 25 20.41 -8.45 6.97
CA GLY A 25 20.34 -7.08 6.46
C GLY A 25 19.14 -6.84 5.55
N ILE A 26 18.90 -7.76 4.61
CA ILE A 26 17.74 -7.70 3.71
C ILE A 26 16.44 -7.81 4.52
N TYR A 27 16.37 -8.78 5.44
CA TYR A 27 15.20 -9.00 6.29
C TYR A 27 14.84 -7.75 7.11
N LEU A 28 15.83 -7.15 7.78
CA LEU A 28 15.62 -5.92 8.55
C LEU A 28 15.14 -4.76 7.68
N ARG A 29 15.59 -4.69 6.42
CA ARG A 29 15.15 -3.65 5.50
C ARG A 29 13.71 -3.85 5.06
N VAL A 30 13.33 -5.08 4.69
CA VAL A 30 11.94 -5.42 4.31
C VAL A 30 11.00 -5.13 5.48
N HIS A 31 11.35 -5.56 6.68
CA HIS A 31 10.51 -5.35 7.86
C HIS A 31 10.29 -3.86 8.17
N ARG A 32 11.35 -3.05 8.11
CA ARG A 32 11.23 -1.59 8.34
C ARG A 32 10.40 -0.88 7.28
N VAL A 33 10.41 -1.39 6.05
CA VAL A 33 9.59 -0.87 4.94
C VAL A 33 8.11 -1.20 5.17
N GLU A 34 7.81 -2.42 5.60
CA GLU A 34 6.44 -2.81 5.99
C GLU A 34 5.93 -2.02 7.20
N ASP A 35 6.74 -1.86 8.24
CA ASP A 35 6.41 -1.07 9.42
C ASP A 35 6.09 0.39 9.06
N GLU A 36 6.84 0.99 8.13
CA GLU A 36 6.59 2.35 7.66
C GLU A 36 5.27 2.44 6.88
N LYS A 37 4.95 1.41 6.08
CA LYS A 37 3.69 1.33 5.35
C LYS A 37 2.49 1.23 6.30
N ASP A 38 2.59 0.37 7.30
CA ASP A 38 1.54 0.18 8.31
C ASP A 38 1.36 1.43 9.18
N TRP A 39 2.46 2.06 9.57
CA TRP A 39 2.45 3.36 10.24
C TRP A 39 1.74 4.42 9.38
N TYR A 40 2.09 4.50 8.10
CA TYR A 40 1.50 5.46 7.17
C TYR A 40 -0.02 5.28 7.06
N VAL A 41 -0.50 4.05 6.91
CA VAL A 41 -1.94 3.74 6.77
C VAL A 41 -2.71 4.10 8.04
N LYS A 42 -2.16 3.79 9.22
CA LYS A 42 -2.76 4.15 10.50
C LYS A 42 -2.83 5.67 10.68
N GLU A 43 -1.73 6.36 10.37
CA GLU A 43 -1.65 7.81 10.50
C GLU A 43 -2.52 8.56 9.50
N LEU A 44 -2.80 7.98 8.34
CA LEU A 44 -3.69 8.55 7.33
C LEU A 44 -5.07 8.88 7.93
N ASN A 45 -5.53 8.05 8.88
CA ASN A 45 -6.79 8.19 9.64
C ASN A 45 -8.00 8.62 8.80
N ILE A 46 -8.14 8.05 7.59
CA ILE A 46 -9.30 8.29 6.74
C ILE A 46 -10.45 7.43 7.24
N ARG A 47 -11.60 8.09 7.46
CA ARG A 47 -12.90 7.47 7.67
C ARG A 47 -13.89 8.15 6.75
N ALA A 48 -14.18 7.53 5.61
CA ALA A 48 -15.03 8.11 4.58
C ALA A 48 -15.83 7.03 3.87
N THR A 49 -17.00 7.43 3.37
CA THR A 49 -17.79 6.65 2.40
C THR A 49 -17.77 7.42 1.09
N VAL A 50 -17.38 6.76 0.01
CA VAL A 50 -17.30 7.34 -1.33
C VAL A 50 -18.23 6.58 -2.28
N GLN A 51 -18.77 7.24 -3.30
CA GLN A 51 -19.52 6.61 -4.38
C GLN A 51 -18.68 6.54 -5.64
N ILE A 52 -18.74 5.41 -6.35
CA ILE A 52 -18.11 5.28 -7.66
C ILE A 52 -18.90 6.09 -8.69
N ASP A 53 -18.27 7.12 -9.25
CA ASP A 53 -18.80 7.94 -10.33
C ASP A 53 -18.49 7.31 -11.68
N THR A 54 -17.21 6.99 -11.89
CA THR A 54 -16.72 6.45 -13.16
C THR A 54 -15.58 5.47 -12.94
N LEU A 55 -15.37 4.61 -13.92
CA LEU A 55 -14.28 3.63 -13.94
C LEU A 55 -13.40 3.91 -15.15
N GLU A 56 -12.15 4.28 -14.90
CA GLU A 56 -11.16 4.55 -15.95
C GLU A 56 -10.19 3.38 -16.06
N MET A 57 -10.40 2.54 -17.07
CA MET A 57 -9.53 1.39 -17.32
C MET A 57 -8.23 1.83 -18.01
N ILE A 58 -7.09 1.39 -17.46
CA ILE A 58 -5.76 1.64 -18.02
C ILE A 58 -5.29 0.41 -18.81
N SER A 59 -5.57 -0.79 -18.28
CA SER A 59 -5.27 -2.07 -18.93
C SER A 59 -6.28 -3.13 -18.45
N LYS A 60 -6.14 -4.37 -18.93
CA LYS A 60 -7.04 -5.47 -18.56
C LYS A 60 -7.12 -5.62 -17.04
N ASN A 61 -8.31 -5.36 -16.49
CA ASN A 61 -8.66 -5.39 -15.07
C ASN A 61 -7.93 -4.36 -14.17
N VAL A 62 -7.15 -3.43 -14.73
CA VAL A 62 -6.41 -2.43 -13.95
C VAL A 62 -6.86 -1.03 -14.33
N GLY A 63 -7.12 -0.19 -13.34
CA GLY A 63 -7.51 1.19 -13.61
C GLY A 63 -7.70 2.06 -12.37
N PHE A 64 -8.35 3.20 -12.59
CA PHE A 64 -8.75 4.13 -11.55
C PHE A 64 -10.27 4.08 -11.35
N ILE A 65 -10.66 3.96 -10.09
CA ILE A 65 -12.03 4.16 -9.65
C ILE A 65 -12.14 5.63 -9.28
N VAL A 66 -12.87 6.40 -10.08
CA VAL A 66 -13.15 7.80 -9.77
C VAL A 66 -14.37 7.85 -8.88
N CYS A 67 -14.24 8.53 -7.75
CA CYS A 67 -15.28 8.59 -6.75
C CYS A 67 -15.34 9.95 -6.06
N HIS A 68 -16.50 10.27 -5.52
CA HIS A 68 -16.69 11.43 -4.65
C HIS A 68 -17.06 10.98 -3.25
N ALA A 69 -16.69 11.78 -2.24
CA ALA A 69 -17.07 11.51 -0.86
C ALA A 69 -18.55 11.83 -0.63
N ILE A 70 -19.32 10.83 -0.19
CA ILE A 70 -20.71 10.99 0.25
C ILE A 70 -20.74 11.34 1.74
N ASN A 71 -19.80 10.78 2.52
CA ASN A 71 -19.69 11.00 3.95
C ASN A 71 -18.23 10.90 4.42
N GLY A 72 -17.91 11.59 5.51
CA GLY A 72 -16.58 11.63 6.10
C GLY A 72 -15.67 12.69 5.48
N LYS A 73 -14.42 12.74 5.96
CA LYS A 73 -13.43 13.72 5.52
C LYS A 73 -12.25 13.01 4.88
N ILE A 74 -11.89 13.47 3.68
CA ILE A 74 -10.66 13.07 2.99
C ILE A 74 -9.74 14.29 2.96
N ASP A 75 -8.67 14.25 3.76
CA ASP A 75 -7.74 15.37 3.88
C ASP A 75 -6.50 15.17 3.00
N LYS A 76 -6.44 15.93 1.90
CA LYS A 76 -5.27 15.98 1.00
C LYS A 76 -4.00 16.46 1.69
N GLY A 77 -4.12 17.42 2.61
CA GLY A 77 -3.00 17.97 3.36
C GLY A 77 -2.36 16.93 4.27
N LYS A 78 -3.19 16.03 4.84
CA LYS A 78 -2.72 14.91 5.65
C LYS A 78 -1.81 13.97 4.86
N GLU A 79 -2.22 13.52 3.68
CA GLU A 79 -1.40 12.63 2.84
C GLU A 79 -0.06 13.28 2.44
N LEU A 80 -0.08 14.58 2.11
CA LEU A 80 1.14 15.33 1.81
C LEU A 80 2.06 15.44 3.03
N SER A 81 1.51 15.68 4.21
CA SER A 81 2.28 15.78 5.46
C SER A 81 2.94 14.47 5.87
N LEU A 82 2.26 13.33 5.66
CA LEU A 82 2.79 12.01 5.96
C LEU A 82 3.91 11.62 5.01
N ASN A 83 3.76 11.95 3.73
CA ASN A 83 4.81 11.74 2.73
C ASN A 83 6.14 12.42 3.09
N LYS A 84 6.11 13.58 3.76
CA LYS A 84 7.33 14.27 4.23
C LYS A 84 8.04 13.54 5.38
N LYS A 85 7.35 12.62 6.05
CA LYS A 85 7.87 11.89 7.23
C LYS A 85 8.37 10.47 6.88
N LEU A 86 8.17 10.03 5.64
CA LEU A 86 8.67 8.74 5.15
C LEU A 86 10.21 8.73 5.10
N LYS A 87 10.80 7.61 5.48
CA LYS A 87 12.25 7.38 5.53
C LYS A 87 12.71 6.39 4.46
N TYR A 88 11.89 5.40 4.13
CA TYR A 88 12.24 4.34 3.18
C TYR A 88 11.52 4.51 1.85
N TYR A 89 10.27 4.97 1.86
CA TYR A 89 9.54 5.36 0.67
C TYR A 89 9.72 6.85 0.36
N LYS A 90 9.94 7.21 -0.92
CA LYS A 90 9.97 8.62 -1.34
C LYS A 90 8.58 9.23 -1.34
N ARG A 91 7.59 8.45 -1.77
CA ARG A 91 6.18 8.83 -1.81
C ARG A 91 5.28 7.61 -1.85
N ILE A 92 4.32 7.60 -0.92
CA ILE A 92 3.17 6.70 -0.91
C ILE A 92 1.95 7.54 -1.27
N GLN A 93 1.10 7.01 -2.15
CA GLN A 93 -0.16 7.64 -2.50
C GLN A 93 -1.30 6.64 -2.35
N PHE A 94 -2.27 6.98 -1.51
CA PHE A 94 -3.51 6.22 -1.42
C PHE A 94 -4.59 6.80 -2.35
N LEU A 95 -4.78 8.12 -2.33
CA LEU A 95 -5.78 8.80 -3.13
C LEU A 95 -5.14 9.79 -4.10
N ARG A 96 -5.61 9.79 -5.34
CA ARG A 96 -5.28 10.86 -6.29
C ARG A 96 -6.42 11.86 -6.35
N TYR A 97 -6.20 13.01 -5.74
CA TYR A 97 -7.17 14.11 -5.71
C TYR A 97 -7.33 14.75 -7.10
N ARG A 98 -8.58 14.90 -7.54
CA ARG A 98 -8.98 15.61 -8.74
C ARG A 98 -9.61 16.97 -8.42
N PRO A 99 -9.68 17.89 -9.41
CA PRO A 99 -10.53 19.08 -9.32
C PRO A 99 -11.98 18.67 -9.03
N GLY A 100 -12.74 19.54 -8.35
CA GLY A 100 -14.15 19.27 -8.04
C GLY A 100 -14.40 18.31 -6.86
N GLY A 101 -13.36 17.96 -6.08
CA GLY A 101 -13.51 17.17 -4.86
C GLY A 101 -13.57 15.65 -5.08
N GLN A 102 -13.43 15.19 -6.32
CA GLN A 102 -13.29 13.78 -6.67
C GLN A 102 -11.91 13.25 -6.28
N VAL A 103 -11.83 11.93 -6.08
CA VAL A 103 -10.59 11.20 -5.81
C VAL A 103 -10.55 9.93 -6.64
N ASP A 104 -9.34 9.56 -7.06
CA ASP A 104 -9.12 8.26 -7.71
C ASP A 104 -8.53 7.28 -6.72
N ILE A 105 -9.10 6.09 -6.71
CA ILE A 105 -8.55 4.91 -6.04
C ILE A 105 -8.03 3.99 -7.15
N PHE A 106 -6.75 3.64 -7.08
CA PHE A 106 -6.19 2.66 -8.01
C PHE A 106 -6.63 1.25 -7.63
N SER A 107 -7.05 0.46 -8.61
CA SER A 107 -7.39 -0.95 -8.41
C SER A 107 -6.85 -1.83 -9.53
N ARG A 108 -6.44 -3.05 -9.14
CA ARG A 108 -6.04 -4.14 -10.04
C ARG A 108 -7.18 -5.11 -10.37
N ARG A 109 -8.42 -4.75 -9.98
CA ARG A 109 -9.64 -5.54 -10.20
C ARG A 109 -10.81 -4.64 -10.60
N ILE A 110 -10.57 -3.71 -11.53
CA ILE A 110 -11.54 -2.67 -11.88
C ILE A 110 -12.85 -3.23 -12.46
N ASP A 111 -12.77 -4.42 -13.07
CA ASP A 111 -13.88 -5.20 -13.62
C ASP A 111 -14.89 -5.68 -12.57
N GLN A 112 -14.51 -5.70 -11.29
CA GLN A 112 -15.39 -6.13 -10.20
C GLN A 112 -16.34 -5.03 -9.72
N TYR A 113 -16.10 -3.78 -10.12
CA TYR A 113 -16.88 -2.62 -9.68
C TYR A 113 -17.83 -2.13 -10.75
N GLN A 114 -18.84 -1.38 -10.31
CA GLN A 114 -19.81 -0.72 -11.17
C GLN A 114 -20.04 0.71 -10.69
N VAL A 115 -20.41 1.58 -11.62
CA VAL A 115 -20.86 2.93 -11.29
C VAL A 115 -22.05 2.86 -10.33
N GLY A 116 -22.04 3.69 -9.29
CA GLY A 116 -23.04 3.71 -8.23
C GLY A 116 -22.75 2.78 -7.05
N ASP A 117 -21.78 1.87 -7.15
CA ASP A 117 -21.27 1.12 -5.98
C ASP A 117 -20.72 2.11 -4.94
N SER A 118 -20.77 1.74 -3.66
CA SER A 118 -20.21 2.55 -2.58
C SER A 118 -19.02 1.85 -1.92
N ILE A 119 -18.06 2.66 -1.47
CA ILE A 119 -16.83 2.17 -0.86
C ILE A 119 -16.70 2.86 0.49
N GLN A 120 -16.60 2.07 1.55
CA GLN A 120 -16.24 2.58 2.88
C GLN A 120 -14.76 2.37 3.12
N ILE A 121 -14.08 3.43 3.51
CA ILE A 121 -12.65 3.45 3.77
C ILE A 121 -12.45 3.73 5.25
N ASN A 122 -11.71 2.84 5.92
CA ASN A 122 -11.26 3.02 7.30
C ASN A 122 -9.77 2.68 7.40
N SER A 123 -8.91 3.68 7.19
CA SER A 123 -7.47 3.45 7.20
C SER A 123 -6.92 3.13 8.59
N ALA A 124 -7.58 3.58 9.66
CA ALA A 124 -7.18 3.23 11.03
C ALA A 124 -7.31 1.73 11.32
N LYS A 125 -8.24 1.04 10.64
CA LYS A 125 -8.40 -0.41 10.70
C LYS A 125 -7.71 -1.15 9.54
N ASP A 126 -7.12 -0.42 8.61
CA ASP A 126 -6.60 -0.95 7.34
C ASP A 126 -7.69 -1.67 6.51
N GLU A 127 -8.88 -1.08 6.41
CA GLU A 127 -10.05 -1.70 5.75
C GLU A 127 -10.62 -0.82 4.63
N ILE A 128 -10.96 -1.48 3.53
CA ILE A 128 -11.79 -0.94 2.45
C ILE A 128 -12.92 -1.93 2.22
N LEU A 129 -14.17 -1.51 2.42
CA LEU A 129 -15.35 -2.32 2.21
C LEU A 129 -16.08 -1.83 0.97
N PHE A 130 -16.40 -2.76 0.06
CA PHE A 130 -17.12 -2.46 -1.17
C PHE A 130 -18.57 -2.93 -1.04
N PHE A 131 -19.51 -2.09 -1.47
CA PHE A 131 -20.94 -2.37 -1.40
C PHE A 131 -21.61 -2.11 -2.74
N ARG A 132 -22.59 -2.95 -3.08
CA ARG A 132 -23.47 -2.75 -4.24
C ARG A 132 -24.91 -2.82 -3.77
N LYS A 133 -25.66 -1.74 -3.97
CA LYS A 133 -27.07 -1.63 -3.56
C LYS A 133 -27.32 -1.96 -2.07
N GLY A 134 -26.32 -1.71 -1.21
CA GLY A 134 -26.39 -1.97 0.23
C GLY A 134 -25.76 -3.30 0.68
N ASP A 135 -25.52 -4.24 -0.23
CA ASP A 135 -24.92 -5.53 0.09
C ASP A 135 -23.38 -5.44 0.05
N SER A 136 -22.71 -6.04 1.04
CA SER A 136 -21.25 -6.13 1.05
C SER A 136 -20.79 -7.10 -0.04
N LEU A 137 -19.97 -6.61 -0.96
CA LEU A 137 -19.38 -7.43 -2.01
C LEU A 137 -18.12 -8.13 -1.52
N TRP A 138 -17.16 -7.36 -1.00
CA TRP A 138 -15.88 -7.86 -0.51
C TRP A 138 -15.10 -6.78 0.26
N GLN A 139 -13.99 -7.21 0.88
CA GLN A 139 -13.10 -6.39 1.70
C GLN A 139 -11.67 -6.39 1.16
N ALA A 140 -11.06 -5.21 1.07
CA ALA A 140 -9.63 -5.02 0.84
C ALA A 140 -8.95 -4.39 2.04
N LYS A 141 -7.62 -4.33 1.98
CA LYS A 141 -6.80 -3.53 2.88
C LYS A 141 -6.37 -2.24 2.21
N VAL A 142 -6.33 -1.15 2.98
CA VAL A 142 -5.81 0.15 2.51
C VAL A 142 -4.34 0.01 2.12
N SER A 143 -3.57 -0.72 2.91
CA SER A 143 -2.15 -1.06 2.72
C SER A 143 -1.85 -1.78 1.40
N ASN A 144 -2.84 -2.44 0.78
CA ASN A 144 -2.72 -3.11 -0.52
C ASN A 144 -3.11 -2.22 -1.70
N SER A 145 -3.86 -1.14 -1.44
CA SER A 145 -4.28 -0.15 -2.44
C SER A 145 -3.32 1.04 -2.54
N LEU A 146 -2.28 1.09 -1.69
CA LEU A 146 -1.24 2.10 -1.78
C LEU A 146 -0.46 1.96 -3.09
N ARG A 147 -0.25 3.09 -3.76
CA ARG A 147 0.69 3.19 -4.86
C ARG A 147 2.02 3.70 -4.33
N GLU A 148 3.02 2.85 -4.47
CA GLU A 148 4.41 3.18 -4.19
C GLU A 148 5.02 3.78 -5.46
N ARG A 149 5.64 4.96 -5.36
CA ARG A 149 6.67 5.37 -6.33
C ARG A 149 8.02 5.08 -5.72
N VAL A 150 8.57 3.93 -6.09
CA VAL A 150 9.99 3.61 -5.90
C VAL A 150 10.72 4.22 -7.09
N PHE A 151 11.82 4.94 -6.83
CA PHE A 151 12.67 5.69 -7.78
C PHE A 151 12.20 7.13 -8.13
#